data_AF-A0A0T6B6Y9-F1
#
_entry.id   AF-A0A0T6B6Y9-F1
#
_cell.length_a   1.000
_cell.length_b   1.000
_cell.length_c   1.000
_cell.angle_alpha   90.00
_cell.angle_beta   90.00
_cell.angle_gamma   90.00
#
_symmetry.space_group_name_H-M   'P 1'
#
loop_
_entity.id
_entity.type
_entity.pdbx_description
1 polymer ?
#
loop_
_entity_poly.entity_id
_entity_poly.type
_entity_poly.pdbx_seq_one_letter_code
_entity_poly.pdbx_strand_id
1 'polypeptide(L)'
;MSLKLMSTVIPISTSSSFSSSSVAKPEDSNKLLNQLLESVQQCQKRFGGKTELATEFDSCVVALCLALESVLLHGLRQKPVLEGQTSALRQVSDIVSNTLHLNNDNLSFWPFVSKHLTKHEKERYSILKQIWTDTGRGKAWIRSALNEKTLER
;
A
#
# COMPACT_ATOMS: atom_id res chain seq x y z
N MET A 1 59.47 -31.13 -16.48
CA MET A 1 59.27 -29.72 -16.06
C MET A 1 57.79 -29.56 -15.76
N SER A 2 57.44 -29.36 -14.49
CA SER A 2 56.07 -29.44 -13.98
C SER A 2 55.29 -28.16 -14.27
N LEU A 3 54.19 -28.25 -15.01
CA LEU A 3 53.26 -27.15 -15.23
C LEU A 3 52.12 -27.25 -14.19
N LYS A 4 52.08 -26.28 -13.28
CA LYS A 4 51.06 -26.09 -12.25
C LYS A 4 49.75 -25.64 -12.92
N LEU A 5 48.71 -26.46 -12.85
CA LEU A 5 47.33 -26.04 -13.14
C LEU A 5 46.82 -25.25 -11.92
N MET A 6 46.75 -23.92 -12.02
CA MET A 6 46.05 -23.08 -11.05
C MET A 6 44.58 -22.99 -11.46
N SER A 7 43.74 -23.67 -10.67
CA SER A 7 42.28 -23.57 -10.74
C SER A 7 41.84 -22.28 -10.04
N THR A 8 41.42 -21.27 -10.80
CA THR A 8 40.71 -20.11 -10.25
C THR A 8 39.25 -20.45 -10.09
N VAL A 9 38.89 -20.96 -8.90
CA VAL A 9 37.50 -21.02 -8.46
C VAL A 9 37.09 -19.59 -8.11
N ILE A 10 36.22 -19.00 -8.93
CA ILE A 10 35.51 -17.77 -8.60
C ILE A 10 34.38 -18.16 -7.65
N PRO A 11 34.35 -17.70 -6.38
CA PRO A 11 33.14 -17.77 -5.60
C PRO A 11 32.15 -16.74 -6.18
N ILE A 12 31.12 -17.22 -6.87
CA ILE A 12 29.88 -16.47 -7.03
C ILE A 12 29.32 -16.32 -5.62
N SER A 13 29.59 -15.17 -5.02
CA SER A 13 28.90 -14.71 -3.82
C SER A 13 27.49 -14.33 -4.24
N THR A 14 26.59 -15.31 -4.33
CA THR A 14 25.16 -15.08 -4.15
C THR A 14 24.95 -14.63 -2.71
N SER A 15 25.17 -13.35 -2.43
CA SER A 15 24.60 -12.70 -1.26
C SER A 15 23.11 -12.52 -1.51
N SER A 16 22.36 -13.61 -1.36
CA SER A 16 20.95 -13.59 -1.05
C SER A 16 20.78 -12.94 0.33
N SER A 17 20.82 -11.61 0.36
CA SER A 17 20.37 -10.85 1.52
C SER A 17 18.86 -10.85 1.50
N PHE A 18 18.28 -11.95 2.00
CA PHE A 18 16.91 -11.99 2.46
C PHE A 18 16.84 -11.14 3.73
N SER A 19 16.82 -9.82 3.54
CA SER A 19 16.67 -8.85 4.63
C SER A 19 15.20 -8.79 5.02
N SER A 20 14.78 -9.75 5.81
CA SER A 20 13.62 -9.62 6.70
C SER A 20 13.95 -8.59 7.79
N SER A 21 13.98 -7.32 7.43
CA SER A 21 14.11 -6.20 8.37
C SER A 21 12.84 -5.38 8.31
N SER A 22 11.84 -5.82 9.08
CA SER A 22 10.63 -5.06 9.40
C SER A 22 10.92 -3.97 10.45
N VAL A 23 11.97 -3.18 10.23
CA VAL A 23 12.20 -1.94 10.97
C VAL A 23 11.89 -0.83 9.98
N ALA A 24 10.66 -0.33 10.02
CA ALA A 24 10.28 0.85 9.27
C ALA A 24 11.29 1.95 9.60
N LYS A 25 12.08 2.39 8.60
CA LYS A 25 13.07 3.44 8.83
C LYS A 25 12.30 4.72 9.19
N PRO A 26 12.63 5.41 10.30
CA PRO A 26 11.93 6.61 10.72
C PRO A 26 12.00 7.74 9.67
N GLU A 27 12.99 7.71 8.78
CA GLU A 27 13.09 8.64 7.66
C GLU A 27 11.95 8.49 6.64
N ASP A 28 11.43 7.28 6.44
CA ASP A 28 10.37 7.02 5.47
C ASP A 28 9.01 7.47 6.02
N SER A 29 8.77 7.29 7.32
CA SER A 29 7.56 7.81 7.98
C SER A 29 7.50 9.35 7.99
N ASN A 30 8.64 10.02 8.20
CA ASN A 30 8.69 11.48 8.17
C ASN A 30 8.42 12.03 6.78
N LYS A 31 8.94 11.38 5.73
CA LYS A 31 8.65 11.75 4.33
C LYS A 31 7.17 11.60 4.02
N LEU A 32 6.55 10.49 4.40
CA LEU A 32 5.12 10.26 4.21
C LEU A 32 4.26 11.30 4.93
N LEU A 33 4.64 11.65 6.17
CA LEU A 33 3.95 12.70 6.93
C LEU A 33 4.06 14.06 6.24
N ASN A 34 5.27 14.45 5.79
CA ASN A 34 5.47 15.72 5.08
C ASN A 34 4.66 15.78 3.78
N GLN A 35 4.64 14.69 3.01
CA GLN A 35 3.86 14.59 1.78
C GLN A 35 2.35 14.69 2.04
N LEU A 36 1.86 14.06 3.12
CA LEU A 36 0.47 14.18 3.53
C LEU A 36 0.13 15.63 3.91
N LEU A 37 0.97 16.28 4.72
CA LEU A 37 0.77 17.66 5.14
C LEU A 37 0.71 18.63 3.95
N GLU A 38 1.63 18.50 2.99
CA GLU A 38 1.63 19.32 1.78
C GLU A 38 0.36 19.13 0.95
N SER A 39 -0.07 17.86 0.78
CA SER A 39 -1.29 17.53 0.04
C SER A 39 -2.56 18.07 0.73
N VAL A 40 -2.61 17.99 2.07
CA VAL A 40 -3.71 18.56 2.87
C VAL A 40 -3.74 20.08 2.72
N GLN A 41 -2.61 20.77 2.84
CA GLN A 41 -2.53 22.23 2.69
C GLN A 41 -3.02 22.68 1.30
N GLN A 42 -2.64 21.96 0.24
CA GLN A 42 -3.08 22.28 -1.11
C GLN A 42 -4.60 22.08 -1.28
N CYS A 43 -5.17 21.02 -0.70
CA CYS A 43 -6.62 20.82 -0.68
C CYS A 43 -7.33 21.90 0.14
N GLN A 44 -6.80 22.26 1.31
CA GLN A 44 -7.34 23.33 2.15
C GLN A 44 -7.32 24.68 1.44
N LYS A 45 -6.26 25.01 0.68
CA LYS A 45 -6.21 26.24 -0.11
C LYS A 45 -7.30 26.30 -1.19
N ARG A 46 -7.65 25.16 -1.79
CA ARG A 46 -8.66 25.07 -2.87
C ARG A 46 -10.09 25.04 -2.35
N PHE A 47 -10.35 24.25 -1.30
CA PHE A 47 -11.69 23.92 -0.79
C PHE A 47 -12.00 24.50 0.59
N GLY A 48 -11.02 25.09 1.27
CA GLY A 48 -11.19 25.71 2.57
C GLY A 48 -12.29 26.77 2.54
N GLY A 49 -13.28 26.62 3.43
CA GLY A 49 -14.44 27.51 3.52
C GLY A 49 -15.48 27.39 2.39
N LYS A 50 -15.28 26.50 1.41
CA LYS A 50 -16.22 26.26 0.31
C LYS A 50 -17.08 25.02 0.57
N THR A 51 -18.27 24.99 0.00
CA THR A 51 -19.21 23.85 0.04
C THR A 51 -19.18 23.03 -1.26
N GLU A 52 -18.20 23.29 -2.12
CA GLU A 52 -17.97 22.55 -3.35
C GLU A 52 -17.48 21.12 -3.04
N LEU A 53 -17.95 20.15 -3.83
CA LEU A 53 -17.51 18.76 -3.71
C LEU A 53 -16.09 18.60 -4.27
N ALA A 54 -15.25 17.88 -3.53
CA ALA A 54 -13.94 17.44 -3.97
C ALA A 54 -14.11 16.26 -4.94
N THR A 55 -13.75 16.48 -6.20
CA THR A 55 -13.86 15.48 -7.26
C THR A 55 -12.49 14.95 -7.68
N GLU A 56 -12.48 13.84 -8.42
CA GLU A 56 -11.27 13.25 -8.99
C GLU A 56 -10.63 14.06 -10.13
N PHE A 57 -11.31 15.10 -10.63
CA PHE A 57 -10.75 16.02 -11.61
C PHE A 57 -9.73 16.98 -11.00
N ASP A 58 -9.80 17.20 -9.68
CA ASP A 58 -8.88 18.07 -8.97
C ASP A 58 -7.60 17.31 -8.61
N SER A 59 -6.47 17.73 -9.19
CA SER A 59 -5.17 17.09 -8.96
C SER A 59 -4.76 17.07 -7.48
N CYS A 60 -5.16 18.08 -6.71
CA CYS A 60 -4.90 18.11 -5.26
C CYS A 60 -5.67 17.02 -4.50
N VAL A 61 -6.90 16.72 -4.89
CA VAL A 61 -7.72 15.66 -4.28
C VAL A 61 -7.10 14.29 -4.58
N VAL A 62 -6.64 14.09 -5.82
CA VAL A 62 -5.92 12.88 -6.21
C VAL A 62 -4.64 12.71 -5.38
N ALA A 63 -3.82 13.76 -5.26
CA ALA A 63 -2.60 13.73 -4.46
C ALA A 63 -2.87 13.41 -2.99
N LEU A 64 -3.89 14.02 -2.40
CA LEU A 64 -4.29 13.75 -1.01
C LEU A 64 -4.76 12.30 -0.81
N CYS A 65 -5.56 11.77 -1.74
CA CYS A 65 -6.00 10.37 -1.67
C CYS A 65 -4.81 9.40 -1.71
N LEU A 66 -3.84 9.65 -2.59
CA LEU A 66 -2.64 8.83 -2.71
C LEU A 66 -1.73 8.94 -1.46
N ALA A 67 -1.60 10.14 -0.89
CA ALA A 67 -0.83 10.34 0.34
C ALA A 67 -1.46 9.61 1.53
N LEU A 68 -2.79 9.71 1.68
CA LEU A 68 -3.53 8.98 2.73
C LEU A 68 -3.42 7.46 2.55
N GLU A 69 -3.57 6.96 1.32
CA GLU A 69 -3.38 5.54 1.03
C GLU A 69 -1.97 5.08 1.41
N SER A 70 -0.94 5.85 1.05
CA SER A 70 0.46 5.51 1.36
C SER A 70 0.73 5.47 2.87
N VAL A 71 0.17 6.42 3.62
CA VAL A 71 0.27 6.47 5.09
C VAL A 71 -0.46 5.28 5.73
N LEU A 72 -1.66 4.93 5.27
CA LEU A 72 -2.44 3.82 5.82
C LEU A 72 -1.86 2.44 5.47
N LEU A 73 -1.15 2.34 4.34
CA LEU A 73 -0.44 1.12 3.95
C LEU A 73 0.92 0.99 4.65
N HIS A 74 1.52 2.09 5.10
CA HIS A 74 2.82 2.07 5.74
C HIS A 74 2.80 1.24 7.02
N GLY A 75 3.71 0.27 7.11
CA GLY A 75 3.83 -0.61 8.27
C GLY A 75 2.79 -1.75 8.33
N LEU A 76 1.89 -1.87 7.34
CA LEU A 76 1.01 -3.04 7.25
C LEU A 76 1.83 -4.29 6.96
N ARG A 77 1.66 -5.31 7.80
CA ARG A 77 2.27 -6.62 7.57
C ARG A 77 1.57 -7.28 6.39
N GLN A 78 2.33 -7.57 5.35
CA GLN A 78 1.88 -8.46 4.28
C GLN A 78 1.62 -9.84 4.91
N LYS A 79 0.38 -10.32 4.87
CA LYS A 79 0.14 -11.73 5.19
C LYS A 79 0.87 -12.54 4.12
N PRO A 80 1.84 -13.40 4.48
CA PRO A 80 2.41 -14.31 3.52
C PRO A 80 1.28 -15.17 2.99
N VAL A 81 1.09 -15.12 1.68
CA VAL A 81 0.09 -15.92 0.98
C VAL A 81 0.45 -17.38 1.27
N LEU A 82 -0.47 -18.10 1.95
CA LEU A 82 -0.54 -19.56 2.10
C LEU A 82 0.25 -20.20 3.26
N GLU A 83 -0.44 -20.43 4.38
CA GLU A 83 -0.03 -21.36 5.46
C GLU A 83 -0.24 -22.85 5.09
N GLY A 84 -0.46 -23.20 3.82
CA GLY A 84 -0.85 -24.56 3.41
C GLY A 84 -0.29 -25.10 2.11
N GLN A 85 0.62 -24.40 1.43
CA GLN A 85 1.24 -24.92 0.19
C GLN A 85 2.64 -25.49 0.45
N THR A 86 2.88 -26.66 -0.14
CA THR A 86 4.18 -27.35 -0.14
C THR A 86 5.27 -26.44 -0.72
N SER A 87 6.49 -26.56 -0.20
CA SER A 87 7.64 -25.68 -0.48
C SER A 87 7.94 -25.46 -1.97
N ALA A 88 7.66 -26.44 -2.83
CA ALA A 88 7.86 -26.32 -4.28
C ALA A 88 6.83 -25.41 -4.97
N LEU A 89 5.55 -25.46 -4.58
CA LEU A 89 4.53 -24.57 -5.14
C LEU A 89 4.68 -23.13 -4.66
N ARG A 90 5.14 -22.95 -3.42
CA ARG A 90 5.45 -21.64 -2.86
C ARG A 90 6.54 -20.92 -3.65
N GLN A 91 7.61 -21.61 -4.03
CA GLN A 91 8.71 -20.99 -4.78
C GLN A 91 8.27 -20.53 -6.18
N VAL A 92 7.44 -21.32 -6.87
CA VAL A 92 6.90 -20.94 -8.18
C VAL A 92 5.86 -19.82 -8.05
N SER A 93 4.99 -19.91 -7.05
CA SER A 93 4.00 -18.85 -6.74
C SER A 93 4.68 -17.53 -6.39
N ASP A 94 5.75 -17.56 -5.59
CA ASP A 94 6.50 -16.36 -5.20
C ASP A 94 7.18 -15.73 -6.43
N ILE A 95 7.81 -16.53 -7.30
CA ILE A 95 8.43 -16.04 -8.55
C ILE A 95 7.38 -15.41 -9.47
N VAL A 96 6.24 -16.08 -9.66
CA VAL A 96 5.15 -15.58 -10.52
C VAL A 96 4.53 -14.32 -9.93
N SER A 97 4.29 -14.29 -8.62
CA SER A 97 3.69 -13.13 -7.94
C SER A 97 4.62 -11.93 -7.92
N ASN A 98 5.94 -12.15 -7.84
CA ASN A 98 6.94 -11.08 -7.88
C ASN A 98 7.19 -10.60 -9.32
N THR A 99 7.13 -11.50 -10.30
CA THR A 99 7.26 -11.16 -11.74
C THR A 99 6.04 -10.43 -12.27
N LEU A 100 4.84 -10.82 -11.81
CA LEU A 100 3.57 -10.19 -12.20
C LEU A 100 3.11 -9.07 -11.25
N HIS A 101 3.91 -8.74 -10.23
CA HIS A 101 3.60 -7.70 -9.23
C HIS A 101 2.27 -7.90 -8.48
N LEU A 102 1.76 -9.15 -8.43
CA LEU A 102 0.49 -9.52 -7.76
C LEU A 102 0.55 -9.34 -6.23
N ASN A 103 1.74 -9.22 -5.64
CA ASN A 103 1.91 -9.06 -4.20
C ASN A 103 1.36 -7.74 -3.67
N ASN A 104 1.35 -6.67 -4.48
CA ASN A 104 0.88 -5.36 -4.05
C ASN A 104 -0.65 -5.22 -4.08
N ASP A 105 -1.31 -5.99 -4.96
CA ASP A 105 -2.78 -5.96 -5.11
C ASP A 105 -3.52 -6.55 -3.90
N ASN A 106 -2.83 -7.37 -3.10
CA ASN A 106 -3.37 -7.99 -1.91
C ASN A 106 -3.23 -7.12 -0.65
N LEU A 107 -2.42 -6.06 -0.69
CA LEU A 107 -2.21 -5.20 0.46
C LEU A 107 -3.24 -4.08 0.46
N SER A 108 -4.24 -4.21 1.34
CA SER A 108 -5.28 -3.20 1.53
C SER A 108 -5.37 -2.79 2.98
N PHE A 109 -5.56 -1.49 3.21
CA PHE A 109 -5.88 -0.94 4.53
C PHE A 109 -7.37 -1.06 4.88
N TRP A 110 -8.23 -1.45 3.93
CA TRP A 110 -9.67 -1.56 4.13
C TRP A 110 -10.10 -2.53 5.25
N PRO A 111 -9.48 -3.71 5.42
CA PRO A 111 -9.81 -4.60 6.54
C PRO A 111 -9.54 -3.99 7.92
N PHE A 112 -8.62 -3.02 8.00
CA PHE A 112 -8.38 -2.24 9.21
C PHE A 112 -9.47 -1.18 9.38
N VAL A 113 -9.66 -0.31 8.37
CA VAL A 113 -10.64 0.80 8.42
C VAL A 113 -12.06 0.28 8.69
N SER A 114 -12.48 -0.78 8.01
CA SER A 114 -13.84 -1.34 8.13
C SER A 114 -14.21 -1.88 9.52
N LYS A 115 -13.24 -2.06 10.43
CA LYS A 115 -13.49 -2.41 11.84
C LYS A 115 -13.91 -1.21 12.69
N HIS A 116 -13.57 0.00 12.24
CA HIS A 116 -13.89 1.26 12.91
C HIS A 116 -15.15 1.93 12.34
N LEU A 117 -15.70 1.37 11.25
CA LEU A 117 -16.96 1.83 10.66
C LEU A 117 -18.17 1.15 11.32
N THR A 118 -19.28 1.88 11.41
CA THR A 118 -20.57 1.30 11.76
C THR A 118 -21.03 0.31 10.69
N LYS A 119 -22.01 -0.55 11.04
CA LYS A 119 -22.57 -1.52 10.10
C LYS A 119 -23.11 -0.85 8.82
N HIS A 120 -23.81 0.27 8.97
CA HIS A 120 -24.39 1.02 7.86
C HIS A 120 -23.32 1.64 6.95
N GLU A 121 -22.27 2.24 7.53
CA GLU A 121 -21.16 2.79 6.76
C GLU A 121 -20.43 1.70 5.97
N LYS A 122 -20.16 0.55 6.60
CA LYS A 122 -19.50 -0.57 5.92
C LYS A 122 -20.34 -1.14 4.77
N GLU A 123 -21.65 -1.26 4.97
CA GLU A 123 -22.59 -1.78 3.96
C GLU A 123 -22.62 -0.88 2.72
N ARG A 124 -22.62 0.45 2.90
CA ARG A 124 -22.57 1.44 1.81
C ARG A 124 -21.45 1.17 0.80
N TYR A 125 -20.26 0.78 1.27
CA TYR A 125 -19.13 0.46 0.37
C TYR A 125 -19.15 -0.97 -0.17
N SER A 126 -19.91 -1.86 0.47
CA SER A 126 -20.03 -3.26 0.04
C SER A 126 -20.98 -3.42 -1.16
N ILE A 127 -21.96 -2.54 -1.31
CA ILE A 127 -22.98 -2.59 -2.37
C ILE A 127 -22.59 -1.84 -3.66
N LEU A 128 -21.38 -1.26 -3.72
CA LEU A 128 -20.91 -0.50 -4.89
C LEU A 128 -20.67 -1.45 -6.08
N LYS A 129 -21.53 -1.35 -7.10
CA LYS A 129 -21.54 -2.27 -8.27
C LYS A 129 -20.21 -2.35 -9.03
N GLN A 130 -19.45 -1.26 -9.06
CA GLN A 130 -18.21 -1.15 -9.84
C GLN A 130 -16.95 -1.33 -8.98
N ILE A 131 -17.10 -1.67 -7.70
CA ILE A 131 -15.98 -1.80 -6.76
C ILE A 131 -16.04 -3.19 -6.12
N TRP A 132 -15.16 -4.08 -6.59
CA TRP A 132 -15.09 -5.46 -6.09
C TRP A 132 -13.87 -5.73 -5.21
N THR A 133 -12.85 -4.84 -5.20
CA THR A 133 -11.62 -5.01 -4.40
C THR A 133 -11.67 -4.22 -3.10
N ASP A 134 -10.98 -4.73 -2.08
CA ASP A 134 -10.80 -4.03 -0.80
C ASP A 134 -10.03 -2.72 -0.97
N THR A 135 -9.03 -2.68 -1.86
CA THR A 135 -8.34 -1.45 -2.26
C THR A 135 -9.32 -0.43 -2.86
N GLY A 136 -10.22 -0.87 -3.74
CA GLY A 136 -11.26 0.00 -4.31
C GLY A 136 -12.22 0.53 -3.24
N ARG A 137 -12.63 -0.29 -2.27
CA ARG A 137 -13.48 0.12 -1.15
C ARG A 137 -12.78 1.14 -0.26
N GLY A 138 -11.51 0.92 0.08
CA GLY A 138 -10.68 1.86 0.82
C GLY A 138 -10.58 3.22 0.11
N LYS A 139 -10.36 3.21 -1.21
CA LYS A 139 -10.31 4.43 -2.03
C LYS A 139 -11.66 5.15 -2.11
N ALA A 140 -12.77 4.42 -2.16
CA ALA A 140 -14.11 5.01 -2.14
C ALA A 140 -14.43 5.64 -0.79
N TRP A 141 -13.98 5.01 0.29
CA TRP A 141 -14.10 5.54 1.64
C TRP A 141 -13.31 6.83 1.83
N ILE A 142 -12.04 6.90 1.42
CA ILE A 142 -11.22 8.14 1.51
C ILE A 142 -11.95 9.32 0.83
N ARG A 143 -12.46 9.11 -0.39
CA ARG A 143 -13.17 10.16 -1.14
C ARG A 143 -14.46 10.59 -0.46
N SER A 144 -15.22 9.65 0.10
CA SER A 144 -16.45 9.97 0.84
C SER A 144 -16.14 10.73 2.12
N ALA A 145 -15.17 10.27 2.90
CA ALA A 145 -14.75 10.90 4.15
C ALA A 145 -14.21 12.33 3.94
N LEU A 146 -13.52 12.57 2.82
CA LEU A 146 -13.09 13.92 2.43
C LEU A 146 -14.28 14.85 2.18
N ASN A 147 -15.27 14.40 1.41
CA ASN A 147 -16.46 15.20 1.08
C ASN A 147 -17.39 15.41 2.30
N GLU A 148 -17.46 14.42 3.18
CA GLU A 148 -18.28 14.46 4.39
C GLU A 148 -17.56 15.16 5.57
N LYS A 149 -16.28 15.52 5.40
CA LYS A 149 -15.43 16.16 6.41
C LYS A 149 -15.32 15.34 7.71
N THR A 150 -15.21 14.03 7.57
CA THR A 150 -15.20 13.07 8.68
C THR A 150 -13.84 12.42 8.94
N LEU A 151 -12.79 12.78 8.19
CA LEU A 151 -11.47 12.14 8.29
C LEU A 151 -10.80 12.26 9.67
N GLU A 152 -11.10 13.29 10.46
CA GLU A 152 -10.53 13.50 11.81
C GLU A 152 -11.31 12.79 12.93
N ARG A 153 -12.42 12.14 12.60
CA ARG A 153 -13.39 11.57 13.54
C ARG A 153 -13.08 10.11 13.84
#